data_AF-A0A1F9CIX9-F1
#
_entry.id   AF-A0A1F9CIX9-F1
#
_cell.length_a   1.000
_cell.length_b   1.000
_cell.length_c   1.000
_cell.angle_alpha   90.00
_cell.angle_beta   90.00
_cell.angle_gamma   90.00
#
_symmetry.space_group_name_H-M   'P 1'
#
loop_
_entity.id
_entity.type
_entity.pdbx_description
1 polymer ?
#
loop_
_entity_poly.entity_id
_entity_poly.type
_entity_poly.pdbx_seq_one_letter_code
_entity_poly.pdbx_strand_id
1 'polypeptide(L)' 'MALSGKYGKLDIPKIGKDEPVFILRAQDKLAEQTIEIYKVLVSPHNQAMAKDLQKEIEAFRQWRGAKKTPD' A
#
# COMPACT_ATOMS: atom_id res chain seq x y z
N MET A 1 2.77 9.99 11.17
CA MET A 1 4.14 9.47 11.41
C MET A 1 3.99 8.03 11.81
N ALA A 2 4.71 7.11 11.17
CA ALA A 2 4.61 5.69 11.45
C ALA A 2 5.96 5.16 11.94
N LEU A 3 5.95 4.45 13.07
CA LEU A 3 7.12 3.74 13.57
C LEU A 3 7.12 2.31 13.04
N SER A 4 8.13 1.98 12.24
CA SER A 4 8.40 0.62 11.80
C SER A 4 9.69 0.13 12.45
N GLY A 5 9.68 -1.03 13.09
CA GLY A 5 10.92 -1.66 13.56
C GLY A 5 11.92 -1.94 12.43
N LYS A 6 11.45 -1.96 11.18
CA LYS A 6 12.22 -2.28 9.97
C LYS A 6 12.68 -1.05 9.19
N TYR A 7 11.86 0.01 9.16
CA TYR A 7 12.15 1.24 8.41
C TYR A 7 12.45 2.45 9.30
N GLY A 8 12.41 2.28 10.62
CA GLY A 8 12.53 3.37 11.58
C GLY A 8 11.33 4.30 11.52
N LYS A 9 11.62 5.60 11.50
CA LYS A 9 10.62 6.68 11.56
C LYS A 9 10.22 7.10 10.15
N LEU A 10 8.96 6.88 9.79
CA LEU A 10 8.39 7.32 8.52
C LEU A 10 7.51 8.55 8.72
N ASP A 11 7.81 9.60 7.95
CA ASP A 11 6.92 10.76 7.86
C ASP A 11 5.92 10.53 6.74
N ILE A 12 4.65 10.32 7.13
CA ILE A 12 3.55 10.06 6.19
C ILE A 12 2.62 11.27 6.31
N PRO A 13 2.51 12.09 5.25
CA PRO A 13 1.66 13.27 5.27
C PRO A 13 0.23 12.92 5.69
N LYS A 14 -0.36 13.77 6.54
CA LYS A 14 -1.76 13.66 7.00
C LYS A 14 -2.08 12.44 7.90
N ILE A 15 -1.07 11.67 8.31
CA ILE A 15 -1.24 10.54 9.24
C ILE A 15 -0.70 10.92 10.62
N GLY A 16 -1.48 10.61 11.67
CA GLY A 16 -1.16 10.90 13.08
C GLY A 16 0.16 10.26 13.52
N LYS A 17 0.78 10.76 14.60
CA LYS A 17 2.10 10.26 15.03
C LYS A 17 2.10 8.82 15.54
N ASP A 18 0.97 8.40 16.09
CA ASP A 18 0.78 7.11 16.72
C ASP A 18 -0.30 6.29 15.99
N GLU A 19 -0.67 6.72 14.78
CA GLU A 19 -1.65 6.03 13.97
C GLU A 19 -0.99 4.79 13.35
N PRO A 20 -1.55 3.59 13.55
CA PRO A 20 -1.02 2.38 12.97
C PRO A 20 -1.19 2.43 11.46
N VAL A 21 -0.11 2.13 10.72
CA VAL A 21 -0.15 2.01 9.27
C VAL A 21 0.37 0.66 8.83
N PHE A 22 -0.13 0.21 7.69
CA PHE A 22 0.40 -0.95 6.99
C PHE A 22 1.16 -0.48 5.74
N ILE A 23 2.34 -1.04 5.50
CA ILE A 23 3.22 -0.63 4.39
C ILE A 23 3.36 -1.79 3.43
N LEU A 24 3.04 -1.52 2.17
CA LEU A 24 3.27 -2.42 1.06
C LEU A 24 4.41 -1.89 0.21
N ARG A 25 5.44 -2.70 -0.05
CA ARG A 25 6.55 -2.29 -0.91
C ARG A 25 6.34 -2.83 -2.31
N ALA A 26 6.73 -2.04 -3.32
CA ALA A 26 6.68 -2.46 -4.72
C ALA A 26 7.49 -3.73 -5.01
N GLN A 27 8.55 -3.98 -4.23
CA GLN A 27 9.33 -5.22 -4.32
C GLN A 27 8.60 -6.45 -3.78
N ASP A 28 7.52 -6.31 -3.02
CA ASP A 28 6.84 -7.44 -2.39
C ASP A 28 5.89 -8.10 -3.39
N LYS A 29 6.10 -9.39 -3.66
CA LYS A 29 5.28 -10.17 -4.61
C LYS A 29 3.79 -10.20 -4.28
N LEU A 30 3.43 -9.98 -3.01
CA LEU A 30 2.04 -10.04 -2.52
C LEU A 30 1.37 -8.67 -2.45
N ALA A 31 2.10 -7.58 -2.70
CA ALA A 31 1.58 -6.23 -2.49
C ALA A 31 0.45 -5.88 -3.46
N GLU A 32 0.59 -6.24 -4.74
CA GLU A 32 -0.44 -6.00 -5.76
C GLU A 32 -1.77 -6.65 -5.37
N GLN A 33 -1.76 -7.96 -5.04
CA GLN A 33 -2.95 -8.71 -4.66
C GLN A 33 -3.58 -8.15 -3.36
N THR A 34 -2.74 -7.66 -2.43
CA THR A 34 -3.24 -7.03 -1.20
C THR A 34 -4.03 -5.76 -1.52
N ILE A 35 -3.55 -4.93 -2.45
CA ILE A 35 -4.26 -3.72 -2.89
C ILE A 35 -5.54 -4.08 -3.64
N GLU A 36 -5.52 -5.13 -4.46
CA GLU A 36 -6.72 -5.65 -5.14
C GLU A 36 -7.81 -6.07 -4.15
N ILE A 37 -7.46 -6.78 -3.08
CA ILE A 37 -8.40 -7.14 -2.00
C ILE A 37 -9.01 -5.87 -1.38
N TYR A 38 -8.18 -4.89 -1.02
CA TYR A 38 -8.67 -3.62 -0.47
C TYR A 38 -9.63 -2.90 -1.41
N LYS A 39 -9.32 -2.89 -2.71
CA LYS A 39 -10.19 -2.30 -3.73
C LYS A 39 -11.56 -3.01 -3.77
N VAL A 40 -11.58 -4.34 -3.75
CA VAL A 40 -12.83 -5.12 -3.74
C VAL A 40 -13.67 -4.78 -2.51
N LEU A 41 -13.05 -4.70 -1.33
CA LEU A 41 -13.74 -4.40 -0.07
C LEU A 41 -14.31 -2.98 -0.03
N VAL A 42 -13.60 -2.00 -0.60
CA VAL A 42 -14.03 -0.60 -0.54
C VAL A 42 -15.00 -0.20 -1.66
N SER A 43 -14.99 -0.91 -2.79
CA SER A 43 -15.77 -0.56 -3.99
C SER A 43 -17.26 -0.34 -3.75
N PRO A 44 -17.97 -1.14 -2.91
CA PRO A 44 -19.39 -0.94 -2.63
C PRO A 44 -19.72 0.35 -1.86
N HIS A 45 -18.74 0.89 -1.12
CA HIS A 45 -18.96 1.97 -0.16
C HIS A 45 -18.27 3.28 -0.58
N ASN A 46 -17.18 3.21 -1.34
CA ASN A 46 -16.41 4.37 -1.76
C ASN A 46 -15.76 4.15 -3.13
N GLN A 47 -16.49 4.54 -4.18
CA GLN A 47 -16.04 4.41 -5.56
C GLN A 47 -14.84 5.32 -5.89
N ALA A 48 -14.71 6.47 -5.23
CA ALA A 48 -13.57 7.37 -5.43
C ALA A 48 -12.27 6.71 -4.96
N MET A 49 -12.28 6.15 -3.74
CA MET A 49 -11.14 5.40 -3.22
C MET A 49 -10.82 4.16 -4.06
N ALA A 50 -11.84 3.44 -4.55
CA ALA A 50 -11.60 2.30 -5.45
C ALA A 50 -10.88 2.70 -6.76
N LYS A 51 -11.15 3.90 -7.29
CA LYS A 51 -10.42 4.46 -8.45
C LYS A 51 -8.99 4.83 -8.11
N ASP A 52 -8.75 5.39 -6.92
CA ASP A 52 -7.38 5.71 -6.49
C ASP A 52 -6.56 4.44 -6.25
N LEU A 53 -7.13 3.41 -5.63
CA LEU A 53 -6.48 2.11 -5.47
C LEU A 53 -6.17 1.45 -6.82
N GLN A 54 -7.00 1.66 -7.85
CA GLN A 54 -6.71 1.18 -9.21
C GLN A 54 -5.42 1.80 -9.77
N LYS A 55 -5.16 3.09 -9.53
CA LYS A 55 -3.92 3.75 -9.97
C LYS A 55 -2.70 3.16 -9.26
N GLU A 56 -2.83 2.86 -7.96
CA GLU A 56 -1.75 2.23 -7.20
C GLU A 56 -1.45 0.81 -7.72
N ILE A 57 -2.48 0.01 -8.04
CA ILE A 57 -2.29 -1.31 -8.67
C ILE A 57 -1.50 -1.19 -9.97
N GLU A 58 -1.85 -0.22 -10.83
CA GLU A 58 -1.13 0.03 -12.08
C GLU A 58 0.32 0.44 -11.85
N ALA A 59 0.59 1.29 -10.86
CA ALA A 59 1.95 1.68 -10.48
C ALA A 59 2.80 0.46 -10.03
N PHE A 60 2.23 -0.44 -9.23
CA PHE A 60 2.90 -1.68 -8.81
C PHE A 60 3.19 -2.65 -9.96
N ARG A 61 2.29 -2.71 -10.96
CA ARG A 61 2.48 -3.51 -12.18
C ARG A 61 3.60 -2.97 -13.05
N GLN A 62 3.70 -1.65 -13.16
CA GLN A 62 4.70 -0.98 -13.99
C GLN A 62 6.08 -0.87 -13.33
N TRP A 63 6.18 -1.12 -12.03
CA TRP A 63 7.45 -1.09 -11.31
C TRP A 63 8.40 -2.20 -11.78
N ARG A 64 9.59 -1.81 -12.27
CA ARG A 64 10.56 -2.70 -12.95
C ARG A 64 11.65 -3.28 -12.04
N GLY A 65 11.60 -3.01 -10.74
CA GLY A 65 12.61 -3.52 -9.82
C GLY A 65 12.45 -5.02 -9.52
N ALA A 66 13.44 -5.59 -8.83
CA ALA A 66 13.40 -7.00 -8.47
C ALA A 66 12.30 -7.28 -7.43
N LYS A 67 11.36 -8.17 -7.77
CA LYS A 67 10.29 -8.62 -6.86
C LYS A 67 10.75 -9.81 -6.03
N LYS A 68 10.49 -9.78 -4.72
CA LYS A 68 10.81 -10.84 -3.75
C LYS A 68 9.62 -11.13 -2.83
N THR A 69 9.69 -12.27 -2.14
CA THR A 69 8.73 -12.57 -1.07
C THR A 69 8.95 -11.57 0.07
N PRO A 70 7.89 -10.97 0.63
CA PRO A 70 8.02 -10.10 1.79
C PRO A 70 8.65 -10.85 2.97
N ASP A 71 9.52 -10.15 3.69
CA ASP A 71 10.20 -10.56 4.92
C ASP A 71 9.52 -10.00 6.16
#